data_AF-A0A522AVY1-F1
#
_entry.id   AF-A0A522AVY1-F1
#
_cell.length_a   1.000
_cell.length_b   1.000
_cell.length_c   1.000
_cell.angle_alpha   90.00
_cell.angle_beta   90.00
_cell.angle_gamma   90.00
#
_symmetry.space_group_name_H-M   'P 1'
#
loop_
_entity.id
_entity.type
_entity.pdbx_description
1 polymer ?
#
loop_
_entity_poly.entity_id
_entity_poly.type
_entity_poly.pdbx_seq_one_letter_code
_entity_poly.pdbx_strand_id
1 'polypeptide(L)'
;MLSRPQDFTALQERGTTRSHPLLTARILRTDLETTRFGMATSRAIGSAVIRNRVRRRMREALRSMGPTIQPGWDVLLIARRGLV
;
A
#
# COMPACT_ATOMS: atom_id res chain seq x y z
N MET A 1 -5.43 6.80 -6.55
CA MET A 1 -4.96 6.45 -5.19
C MET A 1 -6.12 5.79 -4.44
N LEU A 2 -5.86 4.80 -3.58
CA LEU A 2 -6.88 4.15 -2.76
C LEU A 2 -7.05 4.92 -1.45
N SER A 3 -8.24 5.46 -1.20
CA SER A 3 -8.47 6.38 -0.06
C SER A 3 -9.81 6.23 0.64
N ARG A 4 -10.78 5.48 0.08
CA ARG A 4 -12.10 5.33 0.70
C ARG A 4 -12.08 4.24 1.77
N PRO A 5 -12.69 4.44 2.95
CA PRO A 5 -12.80 3.42 3.99
C PRO A 5 -13.30 2.07 3.47
N GLN A 6 -14.31 2.09 2.60
CA GLN A 6 -14.91 0.91 1.97
C GLN A 6 -13.89 0.09 1.16
N ASP A 7 -12.98 0.75 0.45
CA ASP A 7 -11.94 0.08 -0.33
C ASP A 7 -10.97 -0.68 0.62
N PHE A 8 -10.64 -0.10 1.77
CA PHE A 8 -9.79 -0.75 2.77
C PHE A 8 -10.49 -1.93 3.44
N THR A 9 -11.80 -1.82 3.72
CA THR A 9 -12.61 -2.92 4.22
C THR A 9 -12.63 -4.09 3.23
N ALA A 10 -12.89 -3.81 1.95
CA ALA A 10 -12.90 -4.83 0.90
C ALA A 10 -11.54 -5.56 0.79
N LEU A 11 -10.43 -4.83 0.90
CA LEU A 11 -9.09 -5.41 0.95
C LEU A 11 -8.82 -6.26 2.19
N GLN A 12 -9.45 -5.93 3.31
CA GLN A 12 -9.31 -6.69 4.55
C GLN A 12 -10.10 -7.99 4.51
N GLU A 13 -11.28 -7.99 3.90
CA GLU A 13 -12.19 -9.14 3.84
C GLU A 13 -11.85 -10.09 2.70
N ARG A 14 -11.53 -9.56 1.52
CA ARG A 14 -11.37 -10.33 0.28
C ARG A 14 -9.95 -10.32 -0.28
N GLY A 15 -9.08 -9.47 0.23
CA GLY A 15 -7.73 -9.30 -0.28
C GLY A 15 -6.79 -10.44 0.14
N THR A 16 -5.89 -10.81 -0.75
CA THR A 16 -4.77 -11.71 -0.42
C THR A 16 -3.66 -10.94 0.26
N THR A 17 -3.12 -11.48 1.35
CA THR A 17 -2.00 -10.85 2.07
C THR A 17 -0.66 -11.48 1.71
N ARG A 18 0.33 -10.64 1.39
CA ARG A 18 1.74 -11.03 1.23
C ARG A 18 2.58 -10.26 2.24
N SER A 19 3.31 -10.98 3.08
CA SER A 19 4.14 -10.38 4.12
C SER A 19 5.62 -10.47 3.75
N HIS A 20 6.33 -9.37 3.95
CA HIS A 20 7.77 -9.24 3.85
C HIS A 20 8.29 -8.53 5.13
N PRO A 21 9.54 -8.74 5.57
CA PRO A 21 10.07 -8.09 6.78
C PRO A 21 9.92 -6.56 6.81
N LEU A 22 10.01 -5.92 5.63
CA LEU A 22 9.90 -4.47 5.48
C LEU A 22 8.47 -3.96 5.28
N LEU A 23 7.59 -4.77 4.69
CA LEU A 23 6.27 -4.35 4.25
C LEU A 23 5.28 -5.51 4.18
N THR A 24 4.01 -5.24 4.42
CA THR A 24 2.92 -6.17 4.13
C THR A 24 2.06 -5.57 3.03
N ALA A 25 1.81 -6.33 1.97
CA ALA A 25 0.90 -5.97 0.90
C ALA A 25 -0.41 -6.74 1.07
N ARG A 26 -1.54 -6.03 1.02
CA ARG A 26 -2.85 -6.63 0.75
C ARG A 26 -3.24 -6.30 -0.67
N ILE A 27 -3.67 -7.30 -1.43
CA ILE A 27 -3.90 -7.20 -2.86
C ILE A 27 -5.28 -7.78 -3.17
N LEU A 28 -6.10 -7.02 -3.89
CA LEU A 28 -7.42 -7.44 -4.34
C LEU A 28 -7.54 -7.16 -5.83
N ARG A 29 -7.97 -8.16 -6.60
CA ARG A 29 -8.26 -7.98 -8.02
C ARG A 29 -9.56 -7.18 -8.17
N THR A 30 -9.55 -6.21 -9.07
CA THR A 30 -10.68 -5.37 -9.41
C THR A 30 -10.86 -5.33 -10.93
N ASP A 31 -12.05 -4.94 -11.38
CA ASP A 31 -12.34 -4.78 -12.82
C ASP A 31 -12.07 -3.34 -13.29
N LEU A 32 -11.23 -2.61 -12.58
CA LEU A 32 -10.85 -1.24 -12.93
C LEU A 32 -9.71 -1.24 -13.95
N GLU A 33 -9.73 -0.29 -14.88
CA GLU A 33 -8.66 -0.11 -15.87
C GLU A 33 -7.35 0.43 -15.27
N THR A 34 -7.34 0.71 -13.96
CA THR A 34 -6.17 1.27 -13.27
C THR A 34 -5.90 0.52 -11.98
N THR A 35 -4.62 0.45 -11.62
CA THR A 35 -4.20 -0.08 -10.32
C THR A 35 -4.15 1.04 -9.28
N ARG A 36 -4.86 0.86 -8.17
CA ARG A 36 -4.96 1.85 -7.09
C ARG A 36 -4.12 1.42 -5.89
N PHE A 37 -3.17 2.28 -5.51
CA PHE A 37 -2.34 2.07 -4.32
C PHE A 37 -2.85 2.84 -3.11
N GLY A 38 -2.95 2.14 -1.98
CA GLY A 38 -3.13 2.67 -0.64
C GLY A 38 -1.87 2.46 0.20
N MET A 39 -1.63 3.35 1.17
CA MET A 39 -0.49 3.25 2.08
C MET A 39 -0.92 3.45 3.53
N ALA A 40 -0.56 2.51 4.38
CA ALA A 40 -0.72 2.57 5.82
C ALA A 40 0.66 2.57 6.52
N THR A 41 0.83 3.51 7.44
CA THR A 41 2.02 3.62 8.29
C THR A 41 1.55 3.62 9.74
N SER A 42 1.80 2.54 10.47
CA SER A 42 1.38 2.42 11.87
C SER A 42 2.15 3.40 12.77
N ARG A 43 1.59 3.75 13.93
CA ARG A 43 2.30 4.57 14.94
C ARG A 43 3.58 3.90 15.44
N ALA A 44 3.67 2.57 15.37
CA ALA A 44 4.84 1.81 15.81
C ALA A 44 6.11 2.12 14.98
N ILE A 45 5.96 2.59 13.74
CA ILE A 45 7.09 2.95 12.85
C ILE A 45 7.91 4.11 13.44
N GLY A 46 7.26 5.07 14.10
CA GLY A 46 7.94 6.22 14.69
C GLY A 46 7.12 7.51 14.63
N SER A 47 7.81 8.63 14.83
CA SER A 47 7.23 9.97 14.84
C SER A 47 6.53 10.32 13.52
N ALA A 48 5.72 11.39 13.52
CA ALA A 48 5.07 11.88 12.30
C ALA A 48 6.08 12.16 11.17
N VAL A 49 7.26 12.67 11.50
CA VAL A 49 8.34 12.96 10.53
C VAL A 49 8.84 11.67 9.87
N ILE A 50 9.10 10.62 10.67
CA ILE A 50 9.55 9.32 10.14
C ILE A 50 8.46 8.72 9.25
N ARG A 51 7.21 8.70 9.71
CA ARG A 51 6.07 8.15 8.94
C ARG A 51 5.86 8.89 7.61
N ASN A 52 6.00 10.21 7.61
CA ASN A 52 5.88 11.02 6.39
C ASN A 52 7.04 10.74 5.42
N ARG A 53 8.26 10.58 5.92
CA ARG A 53 9.43 10.18 5.11
C ARG A 53 9.22 8.82 4.45
N VAL A 54 8.78 7.82 5.22
CA VAL A 54 8.46 6.48 4.70
C VAL A 54 7.38 6.56 3.61
N ARG A 55 6.26 7.26 3.86
CA ARG A 55 5.18 7.43 2.88
C ARG A 55 5.66 8.12 1.60
N ARG A 56 6.57 9.10 1.70
CA ARG A 56 7.16 9.77 0.53
C ARG A 56 8.05 8.84 -0.29
N ARG A 57 8.91 8.04 0.36
CA ARG A 57 9.74 7.04 -0.33
C ARG A 57 8.90 5.96 -1.02
N MET A 58 7.90 5.43 -0.33
CA MET A 58 6.97 4.45 -0.91
C MET A 58 6.23 5.00 -2.13
N ARG A 59 5.78 6.26 -2.08
CA ARG A 59 5.11 6.91 -3.22
C ARG A 59 6.03 7.06 -4.42
N GLU A 60 7.30 7.38 -4.19
CA GLU A 60 8.31 7.50 -5.24
C GLU A 60 8.56 6.14 -5.90
N ALA A 61 8.80 5.09 -5.11
CA ALA A 61 8.98 3.73 -5.63
C ALA A 61 7.76 3.23 -6.42
N LEU A 62 6.54 3.54 -5.94
CA LEU A 62 5.32 3.21 -6.67
C LEU A 62 5.17 3.98 -7.98
N ARG A 63 5.68 5.21 -8.06
CA ARG A 63 5.61 6.01 -9.29
C ARG A 63 6.50 5.41 -10.38
N SER A 64 7.68 4.90 -10.04
CA SER A 64 8.57 4.23 -11.00
C SER A 64 8.06 2.85 -11.43
N MET A 65 7.39 2.12 -10.54
CA MET A 65 6.84 0.79 -10.83
C MET A 65 5.44 0.81 -11.49
N GLY A 66 4.69 1.89 -11.36
CA GLY A 66 3.32 2.00 -11.86
C GLY A 66 3.12 1.50 -13.31
N PRO A 67 4.00 1.86 -14.27
CA PRO A 67 3.86 1.43 -15.67
C PRO A 67 4.03 -0.08 -15.91
N THR A 68 4.68 -0.81 -15.01
CA THR A 68 4.97 -2.25 -15.18
C THR A 68 3.92 -3.15 -14.54
N ILE A 69 3.01 -2.57 -13.76
CA ILE A 69 1.99 -3.32 -13.02
C ILE A 69 0.74 -3.43 -13.89
N GLN A 70 0.25 -4.65 -14.08
CA GLN A 70 -1.00 -4.90 -14.79
C GLN A 70 -2.14 -4.09 -14.14
N PRO A 71 -3.10 -3.57 -14.93
CA PRO A 71 -4.28 -2.90 -14.39
C PRO A 71 -5.21 -3.87 -13.65
N GLY A 72 -6.21 -3.35 -12.95
CA GLY A 72 -7.23 -4.17 -12.27
C GLY A 72 -6.84 -4.64 -10.88
N TRP A 73 -6.10 -3.83 -10.12
CA TRP A 73 -5.72 -4.17 -8.75
C TRP A 73 -5.92 -3.03 -7.78
N ASP A 74 -6.41 -3.37 -6.59
CA ASP A 74 -6.27 -2.55 -5.40
C ASP A 74 -5.15 -3.12 -4.54
N VAL A 75 -4.20 -2.29 -4.16
CA VAL A 75 -3.03 -2.70 -3.38
C VAL A 75 -2.88 -1.79 -2.18
N LEU A 76 -2.97 -2.35 -0.98
CA LEU A 76 -2.63 -1.66 0.27
C LEU A 76 -1.24 -2.09 0.75
N LEU A 77 -0.32 -1.14 0.81
CA LEU A 77 0.99 -1.33 1.39
C LEU A 77 1.00 -0.86 2.85
N ILE A 78 1.36 -1.75 3.76
CA ILE A 78 1.47 -1.51 5.18
C ILE A 78 2.96 -1.56 5.54
N ALA A 79 3.53 -0.41 5.87
CA ALA A 79 4.94 -0.34 6.26
C ALA A 79 5.17 -0.99 7.64
N ARG A 80 6.30 -1.69 7.78
CA ARG A 80 6.77 -2.26 9.05
C ARG A 80 7.92 -1.43 9.62
N ARG A 81 8.25 -1.66 10.90
CA ARG A 81 9.38 -0.98 11.58
C ARG A 81 10.71 -1.11 10.84
N GLY A 82 10.94 -2.22 10.13
CA GLY A 82 12.16 -2.42 9.36
C GLY A 82 12.37 -1.47 8.16
N LEU A 83 11.34 -0.70 7.75
CA LEU A 83 11.39 0.18 6.59
C LEU A 83 11.86 1.63 6.90
N VAL A 84 12.20 1.93 8.15
CA VAL A 84 12.59 3.28 8.61
C VAL A 84 13.97 3.69 8.11
#